data_AF-A0A2V2EXS9-F1
#
_entry.id   AF-A0A2V2EXS9-F1
#
_cell.length_a   1.000
_cell.length_b   1.000
_cell.length_c   1.000
_cell.angle_alpha   90.00
_cell.angle_beta   90.00
_cell.angle_gamma   90.00
#
_symmetry.space_group_name_H-M   'P 1'
#
loop_
_entity.id
_entity.type
_entity.pdbx_description
1 polymer ?
#
loop_
_entity_poly.entity_id
_entity_poly.type
_entity_poly.pdbx_seq_one_letter_code
_entity_poly.pdbx_strand_id
1 'polypeptide(L)'
;MSDEETLNLLAGSRVSVNTAKESRKKYTVGQKAADKIAKFAGSWAFIFSFVGVLVLWMVGNVLLGVGAFDPYPFILLNLVLSCVAAIQAPLIMMSQNRQEAKDRERAENDYKVNLKTEMMIEDLYNKMNKILAKQDAILRMLREEESEELCSEEKKDGKKDEK
;
A
#
# COMPACT_ATOMS: atom_id res chain seq x y z
N MET A 1 19.38 -2.67 27.34
CA MET A 1 18.38 -3.06 26.34
C MET A 1 19.17 -3.31 25.07
N SER A 2 19.38 -4.57 24.68
CA SER A 2 20.28 -4.89 23.57
C SER A 2 19.57 -4.69 22.23
N ASP A 3 20.31 -4.30 21.20
CA ASP A 3 19.80 -4.11 19.85
C ASP A 3 19.21 -5.41 19.25
N GLU A 4 19.57 -6.57 19.82
CA GLU A 4 18.95 -7.85 19.48
C GLU A 4 17.53 -8.00 20.04
N GLU A 5 17.25 -7.52 21.25
CA GLU A 5 15.89 -7.53 21.80
C GLU A 5 14.98 -6.57 21.03
N THR A 6 15.49 -5.40 20.63
CA THR A 6 14.73 -4.44 19.81
C THR A 6 14.48 -4.98 18.40
N LEU A 7 15.47 -5.65 17.78
CA LEU A 7 15.30 -6.34 16.51
C LEU A 7 14.31 -7.51 16.59
N ASN A 8 14.33 -8.29 17.68
CA ASN A 8 13.41 -9.42 17.86
C ASN A 8 11.97 -8.94 18.11
N LEU A 9 11.80 -7.81 18.81
CA LEU A 9 10.52 -7.12 18.96
C LEU A 9 9.99 -6.55 17.63
N LEU A 10 10.88 -6.03 16.77
CA LEU A 10 10.54 -5.55 15.43
C LEU A 10 10.31 -6.69 14.42
N ALA A 11 10.96 -7.83 14.58
CA ALA A 11 10.80 -9.02 13.73
C ALA A 11 9.52 -9.81 14.06
N GLY A 12 9.16 -9.92 15.34
CA GLY A 12 7.98 -10.64 15.79
C GLY A 12 6.65 -9.91 15.57
N SER A 13 6.68 -8.59 15.43
CA SER A 13 5.48 -7.83 15.07
C SER A 13 5.21 -8.02 13.57
N ARG A 14 4.16 -8.79 13.25
CA ARG A 14 3.61 -8.87 11.89
C ARG A 14 3.14 -7.47 11.46
N VAL A 15 4.05 -6.71 10.85
CA VAL A 15 3.84 -5.34 10.31
C VAL A 15 2.99 -5.35 9.04
N SER A 16 2.44 -6.49 8.62
CA SER A 16 1.18 -6.43 7.89
C SER A 16 0.06 -6.11 8.90
N VAL A 17 0.10 -4.91 9.48
CA VAL A 17 -1.13 -4.29 9.98
C VAL A 17 -2.01 -4.26 8.75
N ASN A 18 -2.97 -5.18 8.75
CA ASN A 18 -3.95 -5.26 7.71
C ASN A 18 -4.77 -3.98 7.90
N THR A 19 -4.37 -2.88 7.25
CA THR A 19 -5.02 -1.55 7.35
C THR A 19 -6.52 -1.68 7.07
N ALA A 20 -6.91 -2.69 6.28
CA ALA A 20 -8.30 -3.05 6.04
C ALA A 20 -9.04 -3.68 7.24
N LYS A 21 -8.36 -4.11 8.30
CA LYS A 21 -8.92 -4.82 9.46
C LYS A 21 -9.08 -3.92 10.70
N GLU A 22 -8.22 -2.91 10.90
CA GLU A 22 -8.43 -1.89 11.94
C GLU A 22 -9.48 -0.85 11.54
N SER A 23 -9.49 -0.42 10.27
CA SER A 23 -10.48 0.54 9.77
C SER A 23 -11.92 0.01 9.77
N ARG A 24 -12.12 -1.31 9.92
CA ARG A 24 -13.46 -1.91 10.00
C ARG A 24 -14.20 -1.69 11.32
N LYS A 25 -13.55 -1.20 12.39
CA LYS A 25 -14.16 -1.19 13.72
C LYS A 25 -14.94 0.09 14.09
N LYS A 26 -15.07 1.09 13.19
CA LYS A 26 -15.80 2.33 13.48
C LYS A 26 -16.69 2.85 12.34
N TYR A 27 -17.24 1.99 11.48
CA TYR A 27 -18.23 2.48 10.50
C TYR A 27 -19.58 2.66 11.16
N THR A 28 -19.96 3.93 11.38
CA THR A 28 -21.33 4.30 11.74
C THR A 28 -22.29 3.87 10.63
N VAL A 29 -23.56 3.62 10.96
CA VAL A 29 -24.58 3.18 9.99
C VAL A 29 -24.70 4.17 8.82
N GLY A 30 -24.51 5.47 9.10
CA GLY A 30 -24.48 6.53 8.10
C GLY A 30 -23.30 6.42 7.12
N GLN A 31 -22.10 6.03 7.57
CA GLN A 31 -20.95 5.84 6.68
C GLN A 31 -21.14 4.65 5.73
N LYS A 32 -21.81 3.57 6.17
CA LYS A 32 -22.16 2.44 5.29
C LYS A 32 -23.19 2.82 4.23
N ALA A 33 -24.18 3.65 4.60
CA ALA A 33 -25.16 4.19 3.65
C ALA A 33 -24.48 5.13 2.65
N ALA A 34 -23.62 6.03 3.11
CA ALA A 34 -22.87 6.94 2.27
C ALA A 34 -21.95 6.22 1.27
N ASP A 35 -21.28 5.14 1.67
CA ASP A 35 -20.44 4.34 0.76
C ASP A 35 -21.26 3.60 -0.31
N LYS A 36 -22.47 3.13 0.02
CA LYS A 36 -23.39 2.55 -0.97
C LYS A 36 -23.88 3.61 -1.96
N ILE A 37 -24.27 4.78 -1.46
CA ILE A 37 -24.73 5.90 -2.29
C ILE A 37 -23.59 6.41 -3.19
N ALA A 38 -22.37 6.55 -2.66
CA ALA A 38 -21.20 6.98 -3.43
C ALA A 38 -20.85 6.00 -4.56
N LYS A 39 -20.90 4.69 -4.29
CA LYS A 39 -20.70 3.65 -5.32
C LYS A 39 -21.79 3.66 -6.39
N PHE A 40 -23.03 3.96 -6.00
CA PHE A 40 -24.15 4.03 -6.93
C PHE A 40 -24.09 5.30 -7.78
N ALA A 41 -23.86 6.47 -7.17
CA ALA A 41 -23.77 7.76 -7.85
C ALA A 41 -22.55 7.87 -8.78
N GLY A 42 -21.47 7.13 -8.52
CA GLY A 42 -20.31 7.03 -9.40
C GLY A 42 -20.41 6.00 -10.53
N SER A 43 -21.57 5.34 -10.69
CA SER A 43 -21.76 4.30 -11.72
C SER A 43 -22.26 4.88 -13.04
N TRP A 44 -21.78 4.31 -14.15
CA TRP A 44 -22.27 4.62 -15.50
C TRP A 44 -23.79 4.39 -15.64
N ALA A 45 -24.35 3.39 -14.96
CA ALA A 45 -25.79 3.11 -14.99
C ALA A 45 -26.63 4.24 -14.38
N PHE A 46 -26.10 4.93 -13.35
CA PHE A 46 -26.78 6.06 -12.72
C PHE A 46 -26.88 7.25 -13.69
N ILE A 47 -25.80 7.54 -14.42
CA ILE A 47 -25.77 8.62 -15.41
C ILE A 47 -26.83 8.38 -16.49
N PHE A 48 -26.88 7.18 -17.07
CA PHE A 48 -27.89 6.85 -18.09
C PHE A 48 -29.32 6.89 -17.55
N SER A 49 -29.55 6.39 -16.33
CA SER A 49 -30.87 6.48 -15.69
C SER A 49 -31.29 7.93 -15.43
N PHE A 50 -30.37 8.78 -14.99
CA PHE A 50 -30.65 10.19 -14.70
C PHE A 50 -31.00 10.96 -15.99
N VAL A 51 -30.22 10.76 -17.06
CA VAL A 51 -30.52 11.33 -18.38
C VAL A 51 -31.86 10.81 -18.90
N GLY A 52 -32.16 9.52 -18.73
CA GLY A 52 -33.44 8.95 -19.12
C GLY A 52 -34.64 9.59 -18.41
N VAL A 53 -34.53 9.86 -17.11
CA VAL A 53 -35.57 10.57 -16.35
C VAL A 53 -35.75 12.00 -16.85
N LEU A 54 -34.66 12.71 -17.15
CA LEU A 54 -34.75 14.08 -17.73
C LEU A 54 -35.45 14.07 -19.08
N VAL A 55 -35.10 13.14 -19.97
CA VAL A 55 -35.75 13.00 -21.28
C VAL A 55 -37.22 12.65 -21.11
N LEU A 56 -37.56 11.72 -20.22
CA LEU A 56 -38.94 11.36 -19.92
C LEU A 56 -39.75 12.55 -19.39
N TRP A 57 -39.15 13.37 -18.52
CA TRP A 57 -39.76 14.59 -17.98
C TRP A 57 -40.03 15.62 -19.07
N MET A 58 -39.04 15.85 -19.95
CA MET A 58 -39.20 16.77 -21.09
C MET A 58 -40.31 16.28 -22.03
N VAL A 59 -40.30 15.00 -22.43
CA VAL A 59 -41.30 14.42 -23.32
C VAL A 59 -42.70 14.49 -22.69
N GLY A 60 -42.83 14.15 -21.40
CA GLY A 60 -44.09 14.24 -20.68
C GLY A 60 -44.66 15.66 -20.65
N ASN A 61 -43.82 16.66 -20.34
CA ASN A 61 -44.27 18.06 -20.29
C ASN A 61 -44.59 18.63 -21.68
N VAL A 62 -43.85 18.25 -22.73
CA VAL A 62 -44.15 18.65 -24.11
C VAL A 62 -45.50 18.06 -24.58
N LEU A 63 -45.78 16.81 -24.25
CA LEU A 63 -47.05 16.15 -24.61
C LEU A 63 -48.26 16.73 -23.87
N LEU A 64 -48.09 17.23 -22.64
CA LEU A 64 -49.17 17.87 -21.89
C LEU A 64 -49.50 19.30 -22.38
N GLY A 65 -48.58 19.96 -23.10
CA GLY A 65 -48.81 21.21 -23.84
C GLY A 65 -49.44 22.34 -23.01
N VAL A 66 -50.78 22.40 -22.99
CA VAL A 66 -51.59 23.47 -22.36
C VAL A 66 -51.78 23.26 -20.84
N GLY A 67 -51.60 22.03 -20.34
CA GLY A 67 -51.66 21.68 -18.92
C GLY A 67 -50.31 21.31 -18.31
N ALA A 68 -49.21 21.64 -19.01
CA ALA A 68 -47.87 21.26 -18.60
C ALA A 68 -47.46 21.95 -17.30
N PHE A 69 -46.88 21.18 -16.38
CA PHE A 69 -46.35 21.70 -15.11
C PHE A 69 -45.06 22.50 -15.32
N ASP A 70 -44.28 22.17 -16.35
CA ASP A 70 -43.05 22.86 -16.76
C ASP A 70 -43.04 23.07 -18.29
N PRO A 71 -43.74 24.10 -18.82
CA PRO A 71 -43.76 24.41 -20.24
C PRO A 71 -42.37 24.81 -20.77
N TYR A 72 -42.12 24.60 -22.07
CA TYR A 72 -40.90 25.09 -22.71
C TYR A 72 -40.76 26.61 -22.48
N PRO A 73 -39.63 27.11 -21.91
CA PRO A 73 -38.27 26.57 -21.93
C PRO A 73 -37.80 25.76 -20.68
N PHE A 74 -38.70 25.11 -19.93
CA PHE A 74 -38.41 24.26 -18.76
C PHE A 74 -37.68 24.98 -17.61
N ILE A 75 -38.33 25.98 -17.02
CA ILE A 75 -37.73 26.83 -15.98
C ILE A 75 -37.41 26.04 -14.71
N LEU A 76 -38.27 25.07 -14.34
CA LEU A 76 -38.10 24.28 -13.12
C LEU A 76 -36.96 23.29 -13.28
N LEU A 77 -36.90 22.60 -14.43
CA LEU A 77 -35.81 21.68 -14.73
C LEU A 77 -34.45 22.42 -14.76
N ASN A 78 -34.41 23.62 -15.33
CA ASN A 78 -33.20 24.45 -15.35
C ASN A 78 -32.77 24.88 -13.93
N LEU A 79 -33.73 25.28 -13.09
CA LEU A 79 -33.46 25.62 -11.69
C LEU A 79 -32.87 24.43 -10.91
N VAL A 80 -33.47 23.25 -11.06
CA VAL A 80 -33.01 22.02 -10.39
C VAL A 80 -31.62 21.64 -10.88
N LEU A 81 -31.37 21.64 -12.18
CA LEU A 81 -30.05 21.32 -12.74
C LEU A 81 -28.98 22.32 -12.28
N SER A 82 -29.31 23.60 -12.22
CA SER A 82 -28.40 24.64 -11.70
C SER A 82 -28.05 24.40 -10.23
N CYS A 83 -29.03 24.02 -9.41
CA CYS A 83 -28.82 23.68 -8.00
C CYS A 83 -27.93 22.43 -7.84
N VAL A 84 -28.20 21.38 -8.64
CA VAL A 84 -27.39 20.15 -8.65
C VAL A 84 -25.95 20.46 -9.05
N ALA A 85 -25.74 21.24 -10.11
CA ALA A 85 -24.42 21.64 -10.58
C ALA A 85 -23.64 22.46 -9.53
N ALA A 86 -24.32 23.37 -8.81
CA ALA A 86 -23.69 24.15 -7.75
C ALA A 86 -23.15 23.28 -6.60
N ILE A 87 -23.83 22.18 -6.27
CA ILE A 87 -23.42 21.25 -5.21
C ILE A 87 -22.38 20.23 -5.70
N GLN A 88 -22.23 20.03 -7.01
CA GLN A 88 -21.27 19.05 -7.56
C GLN A 88 -19.82 19.36 -7.19
N ALA A 89 -19.37 20.62 -7.31
CA ALA A 89 -17.97 20.95 -7.06
C ALA A 89 -17.51 20.67 -5.62
N PRO A 90 -18.24 21.07 -4.56
CA PRO A 90 -17.92 20.69 -3.18
C PRO A 90 -18.00 19.17 -2.95
N LEU A 91 -18.97 18.47 -3.56
CA LEU A 91 -19.12 17.03 -3.39
C LEU A 91 -17.94 16.28 -4.02
N ILE A 92 -17.52 16.70 -5.22
CA ILE A 92 -16.31 16.19 -5.88
C ILE A 92 -15.09 16.48 -4.99
N MET A 93 -14.93 17.69 -4.48
CA MET A 93 -13.80 18.07 -3.61
C MET A 93 -13.78 17.26 -2.30
N MET A 94 -14.94 17.01 -1.68
CA MET A 94 -15.04 16.13 -0.51
C MET A 94 -14.68 14.68 -0.84
N SER A 95 -15.07 14.20 -2.03
CA SER A 95 -14.72 12.86 -2.48
C SER A 95 -13.23 12.72 -2.75
N GLN A 96 -12.60 13.75 -3.32
CA GLN A 96 -11.17 13.85 -3.57
C GLN A 96 -10.39 13.91 -2.26
N ASN A 97 -10.73 14.82 -1.33
CA ASN A 97 -10.10 14.91 -0.01
C ASN A 97 -10.14 13.56 0.74
N ARG A 98 -11.24 12.81 0.61
CA ARG A 98 -11.36 11.48 1.24
C ARG A 98 -10.47 10.43 0.57
N GLN A 99 -10.27 10.53 -0.74
CA GLN A 99 -9.41 9.63 -1.49
C GLN A 99 -7.94 9.94 -1.20
N GLU A 100 -7.56 11.23 -1.21
CA GLU A 100 -6.22 11.70 -0.87
C GLU A 100 -5.81 11.32 0.56
N ALA A 101 -6.72 11.40 1.53
CA ALA A 101 -6.43 10.97 2.90
C ALA A 101 -6.08 9.47 2.98
N LYS A 102 -6.79 8.62 2.22
CA LYS A 102 -6.50 7.18 2.14
C LYS A 102 -5.18 6.91 1.41
N ASP A 103 -4.92 7.66 0.34
CA ASP A 103 -3.70 7.50 -0.46
C ASP A 103 -2.47 7.96 0.35
N ARG A 104 -2.61 9.01 1.17
CA ARG A 104 -1.57 9.44 2.11
C ARG A 104 -1.29 8.39 3.18
N GLU A 105 -2.31 7.80 3.79
CA GLU A 105 -2.13 6.74 4.79
C GLU A 105 -1.41 5.52 4.18
N ARG A 106 -1.75 5.15 2.93
CA ARG A 106 -1.05 4.10 2.20
C ARG A 106 0.41 4.46 1.95
N ALA A 107 0.70 5.68 1.50
CA ALA A 107 2.06 6.14 1.26
C ALA A 107 2.92 6.15 2.54
N GLU A 108 2.35 6.56 3.68
CA GLU A 108 3.03 6.53 4.98
C GLU A 108 3.34 5.09 5.42
N ASN A 109 2.43 4.14 5.16
CA ASN A 109 2.66 2.73 5.45
C ASN A 109 3.75 2.13 4.54
N ASP A 110 3.68 2.40 3.24
CA ASP A 110 4.68 1.92 2.27
C ASP A 110 6.08 2.48 2.61
N TYR A 111 6.16 3.75 3.03
CA TYR A 111 7.41 4.34 3.51
C TYR A 111 8.00 3.59 4.70
N LYS A 112 7.19 3.24 5.71
CA LYS A 112 7.64 2.48 6.89
C LYS A 112 8.12 1.07 6.52
N VAL A 113 7.44 0.41 5.58
CA VAL A 113 7.84 -0.91 5.09
C VAL A 113 9.17 -0.83 4.35
N ASN A 114 9.37 0.19 3.52
CA ASN A 114 10.63 0.41 2.80
C ASN A 114 11.78 0.66 3.77
N LEU A 115 11.60 1.54 4.76
CA LEU A 115 12.62 1.82 5.78
C LEU A 115 13.00 0.55 6.56
N LYS A 116 12.01 -0.26 6.94
CA LYS A 116 12.26 -1.55 7.61
C LYS A 116 13.04 -2.52 6.72
N THR A 117 12.73 -2.54 5.42
CA THR A 117 13.42 -3.38 4.44
C THR A 117 14.88 -2.94 4.29
N GLU A 118 15.13 -1.64 4.23
CA GLU A 118 16.48 -1.06 4.19
C GLU A 118 17.32 -1.48 5.41
N MET A 119 16.79 -1.32 6.63
CA MET A 119 17.47 -1.76 7.86
C MET A 119 17.75 -3.26 7.88
N MET A 120 16.81 -4.08 7.38
CA MET A 120 16.98 -5.53 7.32
C MET A 120 18.08 -5.93 6.32
N ILE A 121 18.17 -5.23 5.19
CA ILE A 121 19.24 -5.45 4.20
C ILE A 121 20.60 -5.09 4.81
N GLU A 122 20.70 -3.99 5.54
CA GLU A 122 21.92 -3.59 6.22
C GLU A 122 22.37 -4.62 7.27
N ASP A 123 21.44 -5.12 8.10
CA ASP A 123 21.74 -6.19 9.06
C ASP A 123 22.18 -7.49 8.36
N LEU A 124 21.50 -7.87 7.27
CA LEU A 124 21.85 -9.03 6.48
C LEU A 124 23.26 -8.88 5.88
N TYR A 125 23.61 -7.70 5.37
CA TYR A 125 24.94 -7.39 4.84
C TYR A 125 26.01 -7.52 5.93
N ASN A 126 25.75 -6.98 7.13
CA ASN A 126 26.67 -7.10 8.27
C ASN A 126 26.87 -8.55 8.72
N LYS A 127 25.80 -9.34 8.77
CA LYS A 127 25.87 -10.78 9.07
C LYS A 127 26.63 -11.56 8.01
N MET A 128 26.40 -11.24 6.74
CA MET A 128 27.13 -11.84 5.62
C MET A 128 28.64 -11.56 5.70
N ASN A 129 29.03 -10.31 5.99
CA ASN A 129 30.44 -9.96 6.19
C ASN A 129 31.07 -10.67 7.37
N LYS A 130 30.34 -10.86 8.48
CA LYS A 130 30.82 -11.65 9.62
C LYS A 130 31.03 -13.12 9.24
N ILE A 131 30.16 -13.70 8.41
CA ILE A 131 30.31 -15.07 7.92
C ILE A 131 31.53 -15.18 7.01
N LEU A 132 31.71 -14.24 6.07
CA LEU A 132 32.88 -14.19 5.18
C LEU A 132 34.18 -14.09 5.96
N ALA A 133 34.24 -13.21 6.98
CA ALA A 133 35.42 -13.08 7.83
C ALA A 133 35.76 -14.38 8.60
N LYS A 134 34.75 -15.13 9.05
CA LYS A 134 34.95 -16.45 9.67
C LYS A 134 35.44 -17.49 8.67
N GLN A 135 34.90 -17.50 7.45
CA GLN A 135 35.36 -18.40 6.38
C GLN A 135 36.84 -18.14 6.04
N ASP A 136 37.23 -16.88 5.90
CA ASP A 136 38.63 -16.49 5.67
C ASP A 136 39.55 -16.93 6.82
N ALA A 137 39.11 -16.80 8.07
CA ALA A 137 39.90 -17.26 9.22
C ALA A 137 40.10 -18.78 9.22
N ILE A 138 39.04 -19.55 8.95
CA ILE A 138 39.11 -21.02 8.84
C ILE A 138 40.05 -21.44 7.70
N LEU A 139 39.96 -20.79 6.54
CA LEU A 139 40.83 -21.08 5.40
C LEU A 139 42.31 -20.80 5.70
N ARG A 140 42.61 -19.81 6.53
CA ARG A 140 43.99 -19.54 6.99
C ARG A 140 44.50 -20.62 7.94
N MET A 141 43.67 -21.04 8.92
CA MET A 141 44.03 -22.11 9.85
C MET A 141 44.32 -23.42 9.09
N LEU A 142 43.46 -23.79 8.13
CA LEU A 142 43.68 -24.98 7.29
C LEU A 142 44.98 -24.91 6.48
N ARG A 143 45.33 -23.73 5.96
CA ARG A 143 46.58 -23.52 5.22
C ARG A 143 47.82 -23.61 6.12
N GLU A 144 47.72 -23.08 7.34
CA GLU A 144 48.80 -23.17 8.33
C GLU A 144 49.02 -24.62 8.74
N GLU A 145 47.96 -25.38 9.02
CA GLU A 145 48.01 -26.83 9.31
C GLU A 145 48.67 -27.62 8.16
N GLU A 146 48.27 -27.39 6.90
CA GLU A 146 48.92 -28.02 5.73
C GLU A 146 50.42 -27.69 5.66
N SER A 147 50.81 -26.44 5.97
CA SER A 147 52.21 -26.02 5.91
C SER A 147 53.06 -26.65 7.03
N GLU A 148 52.48 -26.86 8.21
CA GLU A 148 53.15 -27.53 9.33
C GLU A 148 53.31 -29.03 9.08
N GLU A 149 52.29 -29.69 8.52
CA GLU A 149 52.36 -31.10 8.13
C GLU A 149 53.48 -31.33 7.10
N LEU A 150 53.55 -30.53 6.04
CA LEU A 150 54.62 -30.60 5.02
C LEU A 150 56.02 -30.41 5.63
N CYS A 151 56.17 -29.46 6.55
CA CYS A 151 57.45 -29.19 7.22
C CYS A 151 57.87 -30.34 8.18
N SER A 152 56.89 -31.06 8.72
CA SER A 152 57.11 -32.24 9.57
C SER A 152 57.53 -33.47 8.76
N GLU A 153 57.01 -33.63 7.53
CA GLU A 153 57.36 -34.71 6.61
C GLU A 153 58.77 -34.54 6.05
N GLU A 154 59.16 -33.32 5.62
CA GLU A 154 60.54 -33.07 5.14
C GLU A 154 61.60 -33.37 6.20
N LYS A 155 61.34 -33.05 7.48
CA LYS A 155 62.27 -33.37 8.58
C LYS A 155 62.40 -34.87 8.84
N LYS A 156 61.38 -35.66 8.54
CA LYS A 156 61.44 -37.12 8.69
C LYS A 156 62.24 -37.77 7.56
N ASP A 157 62.12 -37.27 6.33
CA ASP A 157 62.89 -37.78 5.20
C ASP A 157 64.37 -37.38 5.27
N GLY A 158 64.68 -36.11 5.60
CA GLY A 158 66.07 -35.66 5.74
C GLY A 158 66.86 -36.38 6.84
N LYS A 159 66.18 -36.92 7.87
CA LYS A 159 66.82 -37.71 8.94
C LYS A 159 67.05 -39.19 8.56
N LYS A 160 66.41 -39.65 7.47
CA LYS A 160 66.52 -41.01 6.96
C LYS A 160 67.70 -41.18 6.01
N ASP A 161 68.12 -40.11 5.36
CA ASP A 161 69.27 -40.08 4.43
C ASP A 161 70.63 -39.91 5.14
N GLU A 162 70.65 -39.50 6.42
CA GLU A 162 71.88 -39.31 7.22
C GLU A 162 72.30 -40.59 7.98
N LYS A 163 71.72 -41.75 7.67
CA LYS A 163 71.98 -43.03 8.36
C LYS A 163 72.26 -44.17 7.39
#